data_AF-A0A2E9C7W2-F1
#
_entry.id   AF-A0A2E9C7W2-F1
#
_cell.length_a   1.000
_cell.length_b   1.000
_cell.length_c   1.000
_cell.angle_alpha   90.00
_cell.angle_beta   90.00
_cell.angle_gamma   90.00
#
_symmetry.space_group_name_H-M   'P 1'
#
loop_
_entity.id
_entity.type
_entity.pdbx_description
1 polymer ?
#
loop_
_entity_poly.entity_id
_entity_poly.type
_entity_poly.pdbx_seq_one_letter_code
_entity_poly.pdbx_strand_id
1 'polypeptide(L)'
;KLYRNIKYIINNRYDQNKIIQPYIEGQNLSLSVFFNNNSFYLLSVNKQNIFLNKDNYLKLKSILVNVTISFEEKIYSLIEKIYNAFPGLYGYVGIDILIKNNNIFVVEINPRLTTSFAGIKYTKGINLLDLFLKYESYKDVISGRKVLIKI
;
A
#
# COMPACT_ATOMS: atom_id res chain seq x y z
N LYS A 1 -16.19 -12.56 -20.22
CA LYS A 1 -17.46 -12.65 -19.45
C LYS A 1 -17.59 -11.59 -18.33
N LEU A 2 -16.55 -10.80 -18.01
CA LEU A 2 -16.58 -9.77 -16.94
C LEU A 2 -17.14 -8.39 -17.37
N TYR A 3 -17.54 -8.22 -18.64
CA TYR A 3 -18.00 -6.95 -19.20
C TYR A 3 -19.47 -6.99 -19.64
N ARG A 4 -20.35 -7.64 -18.86
CA ARG A 4 -21.78 -7.43 -19.07
C ARG A 4 -22.14 -6.04 -18.57
N ASN A 5 -22.14 -5.10 -19.51
CA ASN A 5 -22.65 -3.73 -19.46
C ASN A 5 -22.62 -3.09 -18.07
N ILE A 6 -21.69 -2.17 -17.84
CA ILE A 6 -21.68 -1.27 -16.67
C ILE A 6 -23.08 -0.68 -16.42
N LYS A 7 -23.82 -0.34 -17.49
CA LYS A 7 -25.24 0.06 -17.45
C LYS A 7 -26.17 -0.94 -16.73
N TYR A 8 -26.00 -2.24 -16.95
CA TYR A 8 -26.80 -3.28 -16.29
C TYR A 8 -26.46 -3.40 -14.79
N ILE A 9 -25.18 -3.26 -14.41
CA ILE A 9 -24.76 -3.27 -13.00
C ILE A 9 -25.30 -2.05 -12.26
N ILE A 10 -25.16 -0.86 -12.86
CA ILE A 10 -25.68 0.40 -12.35
C ILE A 10 -27.21 0.33 -12.20
N ASN A 11 -27.91 -0.24 -13.18
CA ASN A 11 -29.37 -0.26 -13.20
C ASN A 11 -30.02 -1.34 -12.31
N ASN A 12 -29.31 -2.41 -11.94
CA ASN A 12 -29.93 -3.55 -11.25
C ASN A 12 -29.41 -3.84 -9.82
N ARG A 13 -28.45 -3.07 -9.29
CA ARG A 13 -27.98 -3.26 -7.90
C ARG A 13 -27.56 -1.94 -7.26
N TYR A 14 -28.54 -1.18 -6.79
CA TYR A 14 -28.32 -0.19 -5.72
C TYR A 14 -28.15 -0.91 -4.38
N ASP A 15 -27.06 -1.66 -4.23
CA ASP A 15 -26.56 -1.99 -2.90
C ASP A 15 -25.74 -0.80 -2.44
N GLN A 16 -26.30 0.01 -1.53
CA GLN A 16 -25.69 1.25 -1.05
C GLN A 16 -24.29 1.05 -0.42
N ASN A 17 -23.92 -0.21 -0.13
CA ASN A 17 -22.63 -0.56 0.48
C ASN A 17 -21.56 -1.00 -0.52
N LYS A 18 -21.77 -0.81 -1.83
CA LYS A 18 -20.80 -1.19 -2.87
C LYS A 18 -20.33 0.01 -3.68
N ILE A 19 -19.02 0.04 -3.93
CA ILE A 19 -18.40 0.99 -4.86
C ILE A 19 -18.04 0.30 -6.16
N ILE A 20 -18.09 1.06 -7.26
CA ILE A 20 -17.61 0.62 -8.57
C ILE A 20 -16.33 1.40 -8.85
N GLN A 21 -15.23 0.70 -9.11
CA GLN A 21 -13.96 1.29 -9.51
C GLN A 21 -13.46 0.67 -10.82
N PRO A 22 -12.74 1.42 -11.66
CA PRO A 22 -12.10 0.87 -12.84
C PRO A 22 -11.11 -0.24 -12.47
N TYR A 23 -11.13 -1.35 -13.22
CA TYR A 23 -10.07 -2.35 -13.14
C TYR A 23 -8.88 -1.87 -13.97
N ILE A 24 -7.79 -1.54 -13.29
CA ILE A 24 -6.55 -1.13 -13.95
C ILE A 24 -5.57 -2.30 -13.85
N GLU A 25 -5.16 -2.84 -14.99
CA GLU A 25 -4.09 -3.83 -15.03
C GLU A 25 -2.72 -3.14 -14.92
N GLY A 26 -1.97 -3.47 -13.89
CA GLY A 26 -0.65 -2.90 -13.59
C GLY A 26 0.03 -3.61 -12.42
N GLN A 27 1.14 -3.04 -11.96
CA GLN A 27 1.91 -3.59 -10.85
C GLN A 27 1.27 -3.19 -9.51
N ASN A 28 0.82 -4.18 -8.74
CA ASN A 28 0.27 -3.99 -7.40
C ASN A 28 1.40 -3.87 -6.35
N LEU A 29 1.38 -2.79 -5.59
CA LEU A 29 2.30 -2.52 -4.50
C LEU A 29 1.53 -2.04 -3.27
N SER A 30 2.15 -2.13 -2.10
CA SER A 30 1.74 -1.37 -0.92
C SER A 30 2.91 -0.62 -0.34
N LEU A 31 2.63 0.52 0.29
CA LEU A 31 3.59 1.31 1.05
C LEU A 31 3.32 1.09 2.53
N SER A 32 4.38 0.84 3.28
CA SER A 32 4.36 0.91 4.74
C SER A 32 4.90 2.28 5.12
N VAL A 33 4.05 3.16 5.63
CA VAL A 33 4.45 4.52 6.00
C VAL A 33 4.18 4.73 7.49
N PHE A 34 5.10 5.39 8.18
CA PHE A 34 4.87 5.88 9.53
C PHE A 34 4.62 7.38 9.47
N PHE A 35 3.47 7.83 9.96
CA PHE A 35 3.11 9.24 10.06
C PHE A 35 3.20 9.69 11.52
N ASN A 36 3.61 10.93 11.75
CA ASN A 36 3.46 11.62 13.03
C ASN A 36 3.03 13.08 12.77
N ASN A 37 2.91 13.88 13.82
CA ASN A 37 2.37 15.26 13.71
C ASN A 37 3.23 16.21 12.86
N ASN A 38 4.51 15.88 12.61
CA ASN A 38 5.47 16.78 11.99
C ASN A 38 6.11 16.20 10.71
N SER A 39 6.02 14.89 10.49
CA SER A 39 6.72 14.20 9.42
C SER A 39 6.11 12.85 9.06
N PHE A 40 6.62 12.26 7.99
CA PHE A 40 6.35 10.90 7.61
C PHE A 40 7.64 10.16 7.23
N TYR A 41 7.63 8.84 7.36
CA TYR A 41 8.75 7.97 7.02
C TYR A 41 8.26 6.79 6.19
N LEU A 42 8.80 6.63 4.97
CA LEU A 42 8.56 5.44 4.17
C LEU A 42 9.39 4.27 4.72
N LEU A 43 8.73 3.29 5.34
CA LEU A 43 9.40 2.14 5.94
C LEU A 43 9.74 1.07 4.90
N SER A 44 8.81 0.80 3.99
CA SER A 44 9.00 -0.20 2.92
C SER A 44 8.04 -0.01 1.76
N VAL A 45 8.50 -0.38 0.56
CA VAL A 45 7.65 -0.66 -0.59
C VAL A 45 7.51 -2.17 -0.71
N ASN A 46 6.29 -2.67 -0.89
CA ASN A 46 6.01 -4.10 -0.87
C ASN A 46 5.29 -4.52 -2.15
N LYS A 47 5.80 -5.53 -2.87
CA LYS A 47 5.14 -6.06 -4.07
C LYS A 47 4.06 -7.06 -3.69
N GLN A 48 2.83 -6.80 -4.12
CA GLN A 48 1.68 -7.66 -3.88
C GLN A 48 1.46 -8.58 -5.10
N ASN A 49 1.48 -9.89 -4.87
CA ASN A 49 1.16 -10.88 -5.90
C ASN A 49 -0.32 -11.23 -5.82
N ILE A 50 -1.11 -10.62 -6.70
CA ILE A 50 -2.57 -10.79 -6.76
C ILE A 50 -2.92 -11.66 -7.98
N PHE A 51 -3.88 -12.56 -7.82
CA PHE A 51 -4.39 -13.39 -8.91
C PHE A 51 -5.91 -13.36 -8.93
N LEU A 52 -6.49 -13.60 -10.11
CA LEU A 52 -7.91 -13.90 -10.25
C LEU A 52 -8.13 -15.38 -9.95
N ASN A 53 -8.99 -15.68 -8.98
CA ASN A 53 -9.40 -17.05 -8.72
C ASN A 53 -10.43 -17.53 -9.77
N LYS A 54 -10.86 -18.80 -9.66
CA LYS A 54 -11.84 -19.41 -10.58
C LYS A 54 -13.19 -18.67 -10.61
N ASP A 55 -13.52 -17.93 -9.56
CA ASP A 55 -14.78 -17.18 -9.42
C ASP A 55 -14.64 -15.71 -9.87
N ASN A 56 -13.48 -15.31 -10.42
CA ASN A 56 -13.12 -13.94 -10.82
C ASN A 56 -12.99 -12.94 -9.65
N TYR A 57 -12.67 -13.40 -8.45
CA TYR A 57 -12.24 -12.54 -7.35
C TYR A 57 -10.73 -12.36 -7.36
N LEU A 58 -10.29 -11.12 -7.15
CA LEU A 58 -8.89 -10.81 -6.87
C LEU A 58 -8.53 -11.34 -5.48
N LYS A 59 -7.46 -12.14 -5.41
CA LYS A 59 -6.91 -12.67 -4.17
C LYS A 59 -5.42 -12.37 -4.07
N LEU A 60 -5.00 -11.91 -2.90
CA LEU A 60 -3.60 -11.74 -2.57
C LEU A 60 -3.00 -13.11 -2.21
N LYS A 61 -1.95 -13.52 -2.92
CA LYS A 61 -1.25 -14.80 -2.71
C LYS A 61 -0.01 -14.66 -1.85
N SER A 62 0.71 -13.56 -2.06
CA SER A 62 1.98 -13.32 -1.36
C SER A 62 2.38 -11.86 -1.44
N ILE A 63 3.23 -11.44 -0.50
CA ILE A 63 3.81 -10.10 -0.45
C ILE A 63 5.33 -10.24 -0.40
N LEU A 64 6.04 -9.61 -1.33
CA LEU A 64 7.48 -9.42 -1.23
C LEU A 64 7.75 -8.06 -0.61
N VAL A 65 8.20 -8.05 0.65
CA VAL A 65 8.42 -6.85 1.45
C VAL A 65 9.79 -6.24 1.14
N ASN A 66 9.85 -4.91 1.14
CA ASN A 66 11.05 -4.09 0.94
C ASN A 66 11.68 -4.22 -0.46
N VAL A 67 10.86 -4.13 -1.51
CA VAL A 67 11.34 -4.09 -2.89
C VAL A 67 11.88 -2.71 -3.24
N THR A 68 12.91 -2.67 -4.08
CA THR A 68 13.39 -1.44 -4.71
C THR A 68 12.54 -1.12 -5.92
N ILE A 69 12.27 0.16 -6.16
CA ILE A 69 11.59 0.64 -7.37
C ILE A 69 12.31 1.88 -7.91
N SER A 70 12.14 2.16 -9.21
CA SER A 70 12.75 3.32 -9.88
C SER A 70 11.98 4.64 -9.72
N PHE A 71 10.89 4.66 -8.95
CA PHE A 71 9.96 5.80 -8.85
C PHE A 71 9.88 6.40 -7.44
N GLU A 72 10.99 6.36 -6.70
CA GLU A 72 11.03 6.77 -5.30
C GLU A 72 10.54 8.21 -5.08
N GLU A 73 11.02 9.18 -5.88
CA GLU A 73 10.59 10.59 -5.79
C GLU A 73 9.07 10.77 -5.95
N LYS A 74 8.46 10.05 -6.91
CA LYS A 74 7.00 10.10 -7.12
C LYS A 74 6.23 9.50 -5.95
N ILE A 75 6.79 8.49 -5.29
CA ILE A 75 6.21 7.93 -4.07
C ILE A 75 6.28 8.95 -2.94
N TYR A 76 7.41 9.60 -2.71
CA TYR A 76 7.53 10.62 -1.66
C TYR A 76 6.56 11.77 -1.90
N SER A 77 6.45 12.27 -3.13
CA SER A 77 5.46 13.30 -3.49
C SER A 77 4.02 12.85 -3.27
N LEU A 78 3.71 11.57 -3.51
CA LEU A 78 2.38 11.01 -3.21
C LEU A 78 2.12 10.96 -1.70
N ILE A 79 3.08 10.49 -0.91
CA ILE A 79 2.94 10.39 0.55
C ILE A 79 2.76 11.79 1.15
N GLU A 80 3.49 12.79 0.67
CA GLU A 80 3.34 14.19 1.08
C GLU A 80 1.92 14.72 0.79
N LYS A 81 1.36 14.42 -0.39
CA LYS A 81 -0.03 14.79 -0.71
C LYS A 81 -1.03 14.11 0.23
N ILE A 82 -0.80 12.85 0.58
CA ILE A 82 -1.63 12.11 1.54
C ILE A 82 -1.52 12.72 2.95
N TYR A 83 -0.31 13.04 3.39
CA TYR A 83 -0.05 13.70 4.67
C TYR A 83 -0.85 15.01 4.80
N ASN A 84 -0.78 15.86 3.78
CA ASN A 84 -1.48 17.15 3.76
C ASN A 84 -3.01 16.99 3.64
N ALA A 85 -3.50 15.96 2.94
CA ALA A 85 -4.92 15.70 2.78
C ALA A 85 -5.57 15.09 4.04
N PHE A 86 -4.79 14.38 4.85
CA PHE A 86 -5.27 13.68 6.05
C PHE A 86 -4.43 14.04 7.27
N PRO A 87 -4.59 15.25 7.85
CA PRO A 87 -3.78 15.73 8.97
C PRO A 87 -3.90 14.88 10.25
N GLY A 88 -4.89 13.99 10.34
CA GLY A 88 -5.08 13.06 11.46
C GLY A 88 -4.38 11.70 11.30
N LEU A 89 -3.67 11.44 10.21
CA LEU A 89 -2.91 10.19 10.07
C LEU A 89 -1.74 10.17 11.05
N TYR A 90 -1.70 9.14 11.89
CA TYR A 90 -0.68 8.97 12.91
C TYR A 90 -0.33 7.48 13.09
N GLY A 91 0.94 7.19 13.29
CA GLY A 91 1.47 5.84 13.40
C GLY A 91 1.60 5.14 12.06
N TYR A 92 1.54 3.81 12.08
CA TYR A 92 1.67 2.99 10.88
C TYR A 92 0.41 3.07 10.01
N VAL A 93 0.61 3.35 8.72
CA VAL A 93 -0.42 3.37 7.69
C VAL A 93 0.06 2.56 6.50
N GLY A 94 -0.77 1.60 6.06
CA GLY A 94 -0.58 0.90 4.80
C GLY A 94 -1.26 1.66 3.67
N ILE A 95 -0.60 1.81 2.52
CA ILE A 95 -1.19 2.48 1.34
C ILE A 95 -1.07 1.54 0.15
N ASP A 96 -2.18 1.00 -0.32
CA ASP A 96 -2.20 0.16 -1.51
C ASP A 96 -2.19 1.05 -2.75
N ILE A 97 -1.25 0.77 -3.65
CA ILE A 97 -1.05 1.52 -4.88
C ILE A 97 -0.93 0.57 -6.07
N LEU A 98 -1.23 1.11 -7.25
CA LEU A 98 -1.02 0.44 -8.52
C LEU A 98 -0.16 1.32 -9.43
N ILE A 99 0.83 0.72 -10.08
CA ILE A 99 1.66 1.40 -11.08
C ILE A 99 1.31 0.92 -12.48
N LYS A 100 1.00 1.86 -13.39
CA LYS A 100 0.81 1.61 -14.82
C LYS A 100 1.36 2.77 -15.64
N ASN A 101 2.22 2.49 -16.63
CA ASN A 101 2.80 3.49 -17.53
C ASN A 101 3.37 4.72 -16.79
N ASN A 102 4.16 4.50 -15.74
CA ASN A 102 4.76 5.52 -14.87
C ASN A 102 3.76 6.40 -14.08
N ASN A 103 2.48 6.04 -14.07
CA ASN A 103 1.45 6.65 -13.21
C ASN A 103 1.23 5.79 -11.98
N ILE A 104 1.01 6.45 -10.83
CA ILE A 104 0.70 5.82 -9.55
C ILE A 104 -0.78 6.10 -9.24
N PHE A 105 -1.54 5.05 -8.97
CA PHE A 105 -2.93 5.10 -8.56
C PHE A 105 -3.03 4.64 -7.11
N VAL A 106 -3.64 5.44 -6.24
CA VAL A 106 -3.97 5.00 -4.87
C VAL A 106 -5.25 4.17 -4.93
N VAL A 107 -5.22 2.99 -4.34
CA VAL A 107 -6.36 2.07 -4.27
C VAL A 107 -7.02 2.18 -2.90
N GLU A 108 -6.23 2.13 -1.83
CA GLU A 108 -6.73 2.12 -0.46
C GLU A 108 -5.70 2.71 0.51
N ILE A 109 -6.17 3.44 1.52
CA ILE A 109 -5.35 3.89 2.66
C ILE A 109 -5.88 3.18 3.91
N ASN A 110 -5.03 2.37 4.51
CA ASN A 110 -5.29 1.57 5.70
C ASN A 110 -4.60 2.20 6.91
N PRO A 111 -5.30 3.00 7.74
CA PRO A 111 -4.74 3.60 8.96
C PRO A 111 -4.60 2.56 10.10
N ARG A 112 -3.96 1.43 9.80
CA ARG A 112 -3.74 0.29 10.67
C ARG A 112 -2.58 -0.55 10.16
N LEU A 113 -2.10 -1.48 10.97
CA LEU A 113 -1.16 -2.51 10.53
C LEU A 113 -1.73 -3.34 9.38
N THR A 114 -0.88 -3.62 8.39
CA THR A 114 -1.16 -4.52 7.27
C THR A 114 -0.26 -5.75 7.34
N THR A 115 -0.55 -6.79 6.56
CA THR A 115 0.25 -8.03 6.54
C THR A 115 1.74 -7.76 6.26
N SER A 116 2.07 -6.73 5.45
CA SER A 116 3.45 -6.32 5.16
C SER A 116 4.25 -5.96 6.41
N PHE A 117 3.58 -5.52 7.49
CA PHE A 117 4.21 -5.19 8.77
C PHE A 117 5.09 -6.31 9.32
N ALA A 118 4.63 -7.56 9.22
CA ALA A 118 5.36 -8.72 9.74
C ALA A 118 6.75 -8.90 9.09
N GLY A 119 6.95 -8.39 7.88
CA GLY A 119 8.24 -8.45 7.17
C GLY A 119 9.22 -7.34 7.54
N ILE A 120 8.74 -6.21 8.08
CA ILE A 120 9.56 -4.99 8.24
C ILE A 120 10.73 -5.20 9.20
N LYS A 121 10.50 -5.87 10.33
CA LYS A 121 11.58 -6.18 11.30
C LYS A 121 12.71 -6.97 10.65
N TYR A 122 12.38 -7.91 9.77
CA TYR A 122 13.35 -8.79 9.11
C TYR A 122 14.05 -8.14 7.91
N THR A 123 13.38 -7.19 7.24
CA THR A 123 13.94 -6.50 6.08
C THR A 123 14.72 -5.25 6.44
N LYS A 124 14.37 -4.54 7.51
CA LYS A 124 14.95 -3.24 7.87
C LYS A 124 15.48 -3.18 9.31
N GLY A 125 15.24 -4.21 10.13
CA GLY A 125 15.63 -4.19 11.55
C GLY A 125 14.81 -3.22 12.41
N ILE A 126 13.74 -2.64 11.87
CA ILE A 126 12.92 -1.63 12.55
C ILE A 126 12.01 -2.32 13.56
N ASN A 127 12.05 -1.84 14.80
CA ASN A 127 10.98 -2.04 15.76
C ASN A 127 10.03 -0.84 15.68
N LEU A 128 8.74 -1.09 15.47
CA LEU A 128 7.74 -0.03 15.34
C LEU A 128 7.59 0.80 16.62
N LEU A 129 7.78 0.19 17.79
CA LEU A 129 7.75 0.94 19.05
C LEU A 129 8.82 2.03 19.09
N ASP A 130 9.99 1.78 18.50
CA ASP A 130 11.07 2.76 18.43
C ASP A 130 10.64 4.00 17.61
N LEU A 131 9.75 3.83 16.62
CA LEU A 131 9.24 4.94 15.80
C LEU A 131 8.25 5.83 16.57
N PHE A 132 7.51 5.26 17.54
CA PHE A 132 6.67 6.04 18.43
C PHE A 132 7.48 6.75 19.53
N LEU A 133 8.57 6.14 19.99
CA LEU A 133 9.39 6.64 21.09
C LEU A 133 10.46 7.65 20.67
N LYS A 134 10.96 7.56 19.43
CA LYS A 134 12.02 8.47 18.95
C LYS A 134 11.44 9.79 18.46
N TYR A 135 11.68 10.83 19.24
CA TYR A 135 11.41 12.23 18.88
C TYR A 135 12.44 12.81 17.88
N GLU A 136 13.55 12.11 17.60
CA GLU A 136 14.57 12.57 16.64
C GLU A 136 15.06 11.47 15.66
N SER A 137 15.14 11.89 14.39
CA SER A 137 15.73 11.27 13.19
C SER A 137 15.95 9.74 13.22
N TYR A 138 15.05 9.01 12.57
CA TYR A 138 15.33 7.65 12.15
C TYR A 138 16.40 7.69 11.04
N LYS A 139 17.60 7.15 11.31
CA LYS A 139 18.57 6.88 10.24
C LYS A 139 18.03 5.71 9.43
N ASP A 140 17.96 5.86 8.11
CA ASP A 140 17.61 4.77 7.19
C ASP A 140 18.52 3.57 7.46
N VAL A 141 18.02 2.57 8.19
CA VAL A 141 18.68 1.27 8.25
C VAL A 141 18.37 0.60 6.92
N ILE A 142 19.17 0.91 5.90
CA ILE A 142 19.09 0.28 4.58
C ILE A 142 19.68 -1.12 4.71
N SER A 143 18.84 -2.07 5.11
CA SER A 143 19.08 -3.46 4.78
C SER A 143 18.47 -3.72 3.40
N GLY A 144 19.28 -4.21 2.46
CA GLY A 144 18.83 -4.67 1.14
C GLY A 144 18.06 -6.00 1.17
N ARG A 145 17.75 -6.54 2.36
CA ARG A 145 17.05 -7.81 2.52
C ARG A 145 15.57 -7.67 2.18
N LYS A 146 15.06 -8.65 1.44
CA LYS A 146 13.66 -8.80 1.05
C LYS A 146 13.09 -10.05 1.72
N VAL A 147 11.81 -10.02 2.09
CA VAL A 147 11.13 -11.14 2.76
C VAL A 147 9.83 -11.43 2.01
N LEU A 148 9.61 -12.71 1.69
CA LEU A 148 8.37 -13.18 1.08
C LEU A 148 7.42 -13.69 2.15
N ILE A 149 6.24 -13.08 2.24
CA ILE A 149 5.13 -13.54 3.08
C ILE A 149 4.13 -14.25 2.17
N LYS A 150 3.75 -15.49 2.49
CA LYS A 150 2.67 -16.22 1.82
C LYS A 150 1.38 -16.03 2.63
N ILE A 151 0.25 -15.83 1.92
CA ILE A 151 -1.09 -15.67 2.52
C ILE A 151 -1.91 -16.92 2.24
#